data_AF-A0A7S4C783-F1
#
_entry.id   AF-A0A7S4C783-F1
#
_cell.length_a   1.000
_cell.length_b   1.000
_cell.length_c   1.000
_cell.angle_alpha   90.00
_cell.angle_beta   90.00
_cell.angle_gamma   90.00
#
_symmetry.space_group_name_H-M   'P 1'
#
loop_
_entity.id
_entity.type
_entity.pdbx_description
1 polymer ?
#
loop_
_entity_poly.entity_id
_entity_poly.type
_entity_poly.pdbx_seq_one_letter_code
_entity_poly.pdbx_strand_id
1 'polypeptide(L)'
;FFFVIPLMPLIMPSSPQDSPSEDFEGPEVAPNSVSELHLQHQTKSPEPKKSLLDRIRLWQGFTLIFVEGFYGRVRRMVGYDSGKVGLRFGWFPFIFRKANIYASNGHTLLAVLLSAWAVLLVFVFDGDSVAAPFWLLSFTRARKNIQVLVAFILGGFVVRVVSSWTTRRGNYTRLLIRSSAILLKVATFLKPRQGNTSREARAAAEKLRAQVGRYVQLGIELTIAKARGEMETTKGREYFQSKGLLAPGEWERMVPGHRQTTAWLWISLVFEEAWEHDLLDNRGRVQLAQAITDLHETGYDLMLKLGNDVPFPYAQLVMILAKMLLFIVITEGALEMAVEYRKTPVLGVFETVVWTLLNVMFFFVATCGLQGFLDLQDVLYNPFGPNVNDVAHESLAPPIGTLAEHFMALEPLRPPIANLGIPLREGETECSKAVLQSAD
;
A
#
# COMPACT_ATOMS: atom_id res chain seq x y z
N PHE A 1 -11.72 0.80 -44.73
CA PHE A 1 -11.79 1.36 -43.36
C PHE A 1 -11.00 2.65 -43.34
N PHE A 2 -11.67 3.77 -43.61
CA PHE A 2 -11.08 5.11 -43.55
C PHE A 2 -11.08 5.57 -42.09
N PHE A 3 -9.90 5.86 -41.54
CA PHE A 3 -9.79 6.66 -40.33
C PHE A 3 -9.68 8.13 -40.73
N VAL A 4 -10.76 8.87 -40.52
CA VAL A 4 -10.74 10.33 -40.45
C VAL A 4 -10.27 10.67 -39.03
N ILE A 5 -9.11 11.31 -38.92
CA ILE A 5 -8.63 11.89 -37.66
C ILE A 5 -9.32 13.25 -37.51
N PRO A 6 -10.18 13.48 -36.50
CA PRO A 6 -10.71 14.81 -36.26
C PRO A 6 -9.63 15.65 -35.56
N LEU A 7 -9.16 16.70 -36.23
CA LEU A 7 -8.50 17.83 -35.59
C LEU A 7 -9.52 18.49 -34.64
N MET A 8 -9.42 18.20 -33.34
CA MET A 8 -10.12 18.99 -32.32
C MET A 8 -9.23 20.17 -31.89
N PRO A 9 -9.81 21.38 -31.70
CA PRO A 9 -9.08 22.52 -31.18
C PRO A 9 -8.85 22.34 -29.68
N LEU A 10 -7.58 22.47 -29.27
CA LEU A 10 -7.14 22.57 -27.87
C LEU A 10 -7.66 23.89 -27.28
N ILE A 11 -8.77 23.84 -26.54
CA ILE A 11 -9.14 24.87 -25.57
C ILE A 11 -8.76 24.33 -24.20
N MET A 12 -7.66 24.84 -23.64
CA MET A 12 -7.25 24.58 -22.26
C MET A 12 -8.03 25.51 -21.31
N PRO A 13 -8.62 25.02 -20.21
CA PRO A 13 -8.94 25.88 -19.09
C PRO A 13 -7.67 26.11 -18.26
N SER A 14 -7.29 27.37 -18.08
CA SER A 14 -6.28 27.79 -17.11
C SER A 14 -6.72 27.43 -15.69
N SER A 15 -5.98 26.55 -14.99
CA SER A 15 -6.14 26.40 -13.54
C SER A 15 -5.34 27.50 -12.82
N PRO A 16 -5.90 28.17 -11.80
CA PRO A 16 -5.17 29.14 -11.01
C PRO A 16 -4.09 28.45 -10.17
N GLN A 17 -2.87 28.99 -10.22
CA GLN A 17 -1.83 28.73 -9.23
C GLN A 17 -2.08 29.64 -8.03
N ASP A 18 -2.53 29.08 -6.92
CA ASP A 18 -2.46 29.75 -5.62
C ASP A 18 -1.22 29.23 -4.87
N SER A 19 -0.24 30.11 -4.71
CA SER A 19 0.88 29.99 -3.78
C SER A 19 0.46 30.50 -2.41
N PRO A 20 0.74 29.80 -1.29
CA PRO A 20 0.60 30.40 0.03
C PRO A 20 1.90 31.12 0.39
N SER A 21 1.84 32.44 0.51
CA SER A 21 2.81 33.23 1.25
C SER A 21 2.51 33.10 2.74
N GLU A 22 3.53 32.76 3.51
CA GLU A 22 3.61 32.96 4.95
C GLU A 22 3.42 34.45 5.25
N ASP A 23 2.60 34.78 6.24
CA ASP A 23 2.91 35.89 7.15
C ASP A 23 2.23 35.64 8.50
N PHE A 24 3.05 35.86 9.51
CA PHE A 24 2.87 35.55 10.92
C PHE A 24 2.63 36.87 11.63
N GLU A 25 1.44 37.12 12.17
CA GLU A 25 1.23 38.18 13.15
C GLU A 25 -0.02 37.86 13.99
N GLY A 26 0.19 37.53 15.26
CA GLY A 26 -0.78 37.84 16.32
C GLY A 26 -0.36 39.16 16.99
N PRO A 27 -1.00 39.61 18.09
CA PRO A 27 -2.09 39.00 18.85
C PRO A 27 -3.26 39.97 19.13
N GLU A 28 -4.39 39.48 19.64
CA GLU A 28 -5.05 40.11 20.81
C GLU A 28 -6.19 39.25 21.37
N VAL A 29 -6.27 39.27 22.70
CA VAL A 29 -7.17 38.52 23.56
C VAL A 29 -8.31 39.43 24.00
N ALA A 30 -9.57 38.99 23.89
CA ALA A 30 -10.64 39.35 24.84
C ALA A 30 -11.88 38.42 24.65
N PRO A 31 -12.75 38.27 25.68
CA PRO A 31 -13.45 37.02 25.94
C PRO A 31 -14.98 37.09 25.73
N ASN A 32 -15.60 35.91 25.89
CA ASN A 32 -17.03 35.63 26.12
C ASN A 32 -17.95 35.62 24.90
N SER A 33 -18.44 34.41 24.56
CA SER A 33 -19.85 34.08 24.81
C SER A 33 -20.09 32.60 24.51
N VAL A 34 -20.40 31.86 25.57
CA VAL A 34 -20.99 30.52 25.51
C VAL A 34 -22.29 30.62 24.70
N SER A 35 -22.38 29.87 23.60
CA SER A 35 -23.62 29.61 22.90
C SER A 35 -23.74 28.10 22.73
N GLU A 36 -24.79 27.57 23.34
CA GLU A 36 -25.19 26.18 23.33
C GLU A 36 -25.34 25.67 21.90
N LEU A 37 -24.37 24.89 21.43
CA LEU A 37 -24.49 24.13 20.19
C LEU A 37 -25.13 22.80 20.53
N HIS A 38 -26.46 22.75 20.34
CA HIS A 38 -27.26 21.54 20.27
C HIS A 38 -26.68 20.61 19.18
N LEU A 39 -25.80 19.70 19.61
CA LEU A 39 -25.29 18.62 18.77
C LEU A 39 -26.40 17.57 18.65
N GLN A 40 -27.29 17.77 17.67
CA GLN A 40 -28.15 16.70 17.18
C GLN A 40 -27.24 15.63 16.57
N HIS A 41 -26.90 14.62 17.37
CA HIS A 41 -26.48 13.32 16.85
C HIS A 41 -27.64 12.76 16.01
N GLN A 42 -27.62 13.02 14.71
CA GLN A 42 -28.34 12.20 13.74
C GLN A 42 -27.75 10.79 13.83
N THR A 43 -28.37 9.95 14.65
CA THR A 43 -28.24 8.50 14.59
C THR A 43 -28.81 8.07 13.24
N LYS A 44 -27.97 8.12 12.19
CA LYS A 44 -28.26 7.43 10.93
C LYS A 44 -28.44 5.96 11.29
N SER A 45 -29.68 5.49 11.14
CA SER A 45 -30.03 4.08 11.20
C SER A 45 -28.99 3.27 10.42
N PRO A 46 -28.41 2.20 10.99
CA PRO A 46 -27.39 1.42 10.31
C PRO A 46 -28.00 0.85 9.02
N GLU A 47 -27.51 1.32 7.87
CA GLU A 47 -27.89 0.77 6.58
C GLU A 47 -27.75 -0.76 6.62
N PRO A 48 -28.73 -1.51 6.08
CA PRO A 48 -28.70 -2.96 6.11
C PRO A 48 -27.37 -3.45 5.52
N LYS A 49 -26.60 -4.21 6.31
CA LYS A 49 -25.31 -4.78 5.92
C LYS A 49 -25.52 -5.66 4.68
N LYS A 50 -25.34 -5.07 3.48
CA LYS A 50 -25.34 -5.81 2.20
C LYS A 50 -24.41 -7.00 2.33
N SER A 51 -24.88 -8.18 1.90
CA SER A 51 -24.15 -9.42 2.12
C SER A 51 -22.78 -9.34 1.45
N LEU A 52 -21.79 -10.04 2.00
CA LEU A 52 -20.43 -10.05 1.45
C LEU A 52 -20.41 -10.52 -0.02
N LEU A 53 -21.40 -11.36 -0.39
CA LEU A 53 -21.64 -11.81 -1.76
C LEU A 53 -22.10 -10.68 -2.69
N ASP A 54 -22.91 -9.73 -2.22
CA ASP A 54 -23.35 -8.58 -3.02
C ASP A 54 -22.19 -7.60 -3.33
N ARG A 55 -21.13 -7.66 -2.53
CA ARG A 55 -19.90 -6.86 -2.73
C ARG A 55 -18.92 -7.50 -3.70
N ILE A 56 -19.09 -8.79 -3.99
CA ILE A 56 -18.25 -9.53 -4.93
C ILE A 56 -18.86 -9.40 -6.32
N ARG A 57 -18.20 -8.64 -7.20
CA ARG A 57 -18.54 -8.65 -8.64
C ARG A 57 -17.55 -9.55 -9.37
N LEU A 58 -18.07 -10.64 -9.92
CA LEU A 58 -17.38 -11.44 -10.92
C LEU A 58 -17.46 -10.69 -12.26
N TRP A 59 -16.34 -10.12 -12.69
CA TRP A 59 -16.25 -9.48 -13.99
C TRP A 59 -15.23 -10.23 -14.81
N GLN A 60 -15.66 -10.95 -15.85
CA GLN A 60 -14.76 -11.59 -16.82
C GLN A 60 -13.63 -12.45 -16.20
N GLY A 61 -13.96 -13.31 -15.23
CA GLY A 61 -12.97 -14.16 -14.55
C GLY A 61 -12.16 -13.46 -13.45
N PHE A 62 -12.38 -12.17 -13.20
CA PHE A 62 -11.82 -11.46 -12.05
C PHE A 62 -12.82 -11.41 -10.90
N THR A 63 -12.34 -11.67 -9.69
CA THR A 63 -13.08 -11.48 -8.45
C THR A 63 -12.65 -10.15 -7.85
N LEU A 64 -13.51 -9.14 -7.95
CA LEU A 64 -13.26 -7.82 -7.36
C LEU A 64 -14.09 -7.63 -6.08
N ILE A 65 -13.48 -7.07 -5.04
CA ILE A 65 -14.16 -6.61 -3.82
C ILE A 65 -14.01 -5.11 -3.66
N PHE A 66 -15.00 -4.48 -3.05
CA PHE A 66 -14.95 -3.09 -2.64
C PHE A 66 -14.72 -3.03 -1.14
N VAL A 67 -13.64 -2.37 -0.73
CA VAL A 67 -13.29 -2.17 0.68
C VAL A 67 -13.33 -0.67 0.96
N GLU A 68 -14.07 -0.30 2.00
CA GLU A 68 -14.07 1.08 2.52
C GLU A 68 -12.92 1.22 3.52
N GLY A 69 -12.15 2.29 3.38
CA GLY A 69 -10.97 2.53 4.20
C GLY A 69 -10.63 4.01 4.37
N PHE A 70 -9.41 4.30 4.85
CA PHE A 70 -8.94 5.65 5.15
C PHE A 70 -9.03 6.59 3.92
N TYR A 71 -8.72 6.07 2.73
CA TYR A 71 -8.81 6.79 1.46
C TYR A 71 -10.17 6.64 0.76
N GLY A 72 -11.21 6.21 1.48
CA GLY A 72 -12.54 5.94 0.92
C GLY A 72 -12.68 4.54 0.33
N ARG A 73 -13.58 4.39 -0.65
CA ARG A 73 -13.94 3.08 -1.23
C ARG A 73 -12.95 2.67 -2.33
N VAL A 74 -12.10 1.69 -2.05
CA VAL A 74 -11.09 1.16 -2.98
C VAL A 74 -11.56 -0.15 -3.61
N ARG A 75 -11.36 -0.29 -4.93
CA ARG A 75 -11.57 -1.55 -5.68
C ARG A 75 -10.35 -2.43 -5.52
N ARG A 76 -10.54 -3.71 -5.22
CA ARG A 76 -9.43 -4.67 -5.01
C ARG A 76 -9.67 -5.96 -5.76
N MET A 77 -8.61 -6.53 -6.33
CA MET A 77 -8.65 -7.83 -6.99
C MET A 77 -8.23 -8.92 -6.01
N VAL A 78 -9.11 -9.89 -5.78
CA VAL A 78 -8.90 -10.98 -4.80
C VAL A 78 -8.58 -12.30 -5.51
N GLY A 79 -9.06 -12.45 -6.73
CA GLY A 79 -8.89 -13.68 -7.49
C GLY A 79 -8.90 -13.41 -8.98
N TYR A 80 -8.24 -14.32 -9.70
CA TYR A 80 -8.17 -14.35 -11.14
C TYR A 80 -8.32 -15.81 -11.59
N ASP A 81 -9.29 -16.05 -12.46
CA ASP A 81 -9.53 -17.35 -13.09
C ASP A 81 -8.87 -17.36 -14.47
N SER A 82 -7.67 -17.97 -14.55
CA SER A 82 -6.89 -18.04 -15.80
C SER A 82 -7.62 -18.77 -16.92
N GLY A 83 -8.51 -19.72 -16.60
CA GLY A 83 -9.31 -20.44 -17.58
C GLY A 83 -10.37 -19.57 -18.25
N LYS A 84 -10.86 -18.54 -17.55
CA LYS A 84 -11.84 -17.58 -18.09
C LYS A 84 -11.19 -16.41 -18.83
N VAL A 85 -9.94 -16.09 -18.52
CA VAL A 85 -9.24 -14.96 -19.16
C VAL A 85 -8.34 -15.40 -20.30
N GLY A 86 -7.83 -16.64 -20.30
CA GLY A 86 -6.77 -17.07 -21.23
C GLY A 86 -7.15 -17.32 -22.69
N LEU A 87 -8.45 -17.35 -23.06
CA LEU A 87 -8.85 -17.82 -24.40
C LEU A 87 -9.81 -16.94 -25.20
N ARG A 88 -10.56 -16.02 -24.57
CA ARG A 88 -11.58 -15.24 -25.30
C ARG A 88 -11.20 -13.79 -25.57
N PHE A 89 -10.30 -13.23 -24.78
CA PHE A 89 -9.70 -11.92 -25.00
C PHE A 89 -8.32 -11.99 -24.37
N GLY A 90 -7.25 -11.90 -25.17
CA GLY A 90 -5.86 -11.89 -24.67
C GLY A 90 -5.59 -10.74 -23.70
N TRP A 91 -4.34 -10.38 -23.44
CA TRP A 91 -3.95 -9.28 -22.53
C TRP A 91 -4.61 -7.90 -22.79
N PHE A 92 -5.38 -7.78 -23.86
CA PHE A 92 -6.07 -6.59 -24.34
C PHE A 92 -6.99 -5.89 -23.33
N PRO A 93 -7.85 -6.55 -22.51
CA PRO A 93 -8.65 -5.86 -21.51
C PRO A 93 -7.83 -5.17 -20.41
N PHE A 94 -6.58 -5.60 -20.19
CA PHE A 94 -5.68 -4.96 -19.23
C PHE A 94 -5.14 -3.62 -19.75
N ILE A 95 -5.09 -3.44 -21.07
CA ILE A 95 -4.65 -2.19 -21.71
C ILE A 95 -5.60 -1.03 -21.37
N PHE A 96 -6.91 -1.29 -21.23
CA PHE A 96 -7.93 -0.24 -21.06
C PHE A 96 -8.36 0.05 -19.62
N ARG A 97 -7.66 -0.49 -18.60
CA ARG A 97 -8.04 -0.24 -17.18
C ARG A 97 -7.56 1.12 -16.68
N LYS A 98 -8.31 1.72 -15.74
CA LYS A 98 -7.98 3.02 -15.11
C LYS A 98 -6.62 3.10 -14.38
N ALA A 99 -6.00 1.96 -14.08
CA ALA A 99 -4.65 1.85 -13.52
C ALA A 99 -3.72 1.20 -14.55
N ASN A 100 -3.67 1.79 -15.75
CA ASN A 100 -2.83 1.31 -16.83
C ASN A 100 -1.57 2.18 -16.95
N ILE A 101 -0.56 1.58 -17.57
CA ILE A 101 0.69 2.23 -17.96
C ILE A 101 0.43 3.46 -18.86
N TYR A 102 -0.74 3.57 -19.49
CA TYR A 102 -1.07 4.68 -20.38
C TYR A 102 -1.45 5.97 -19.64
N ALA A 103 -2.09 5.86 -18.46
CA ALA A 103 -2.51 7.02 -17.69
C ALA A 103 -1.32 7.85 -17.19
N SER A 104 -0.22 7.20 -16.78
CA SER A 104 1.02 7.87 -16.38
C SER A 104 1.84 8.38 -17.58
N ASN A 105 1.67 7.79 -18.76
CA ASN A 105 2.62 7.96 -19.87
C ASN A 105 2.15 8.82 -21.04
N GLY A 106 0.96 9.42 -20.96
CA GLY A 106 0.44 10.28 -22.02
C GLY A 106 1.41 11.40 -22.44
N HIS A 107 2.02 12.09 -21.48
CA HIS A 107 2.99 13.16 -21.76
C HIS A 107 4.29 12.65 -22.36
N THR A 108 4.85 11.57 -21.81
CA THR A 108 6.08 10.95 -22.33
C THR A 108 5.86 10.46 -23.77
N LEU A 109 4.74 9.80 -24.03
CA LEU A 109 4.38 9.32 -25.36
C LEU A 109 4.20 10.48 -26.35
N LEU A 110 3.51 11.55 -25.95
CA LEU A 110 3.35 12.73 -26.80
C LEU A 110 4.70 13.37 -27.12
N ALA A 111 5.58 13.54 -26.13
CA ALA A 111 6.91 14.10 -26.32
C ALA A 111 7.77 13.22 -27.26
N VAL A 112 7.68 11.90 -27.12
CA VAL A 112 8.31 10.92 -28.01
C VAL A 112 7.81 11.07 -29.45
N LEU A 113 6.49 11.13 -29.65
CA LEU A 113 5.90 11.26 -30.98
C LEU A 113 6.27 12.59 -31.62
N LEU A 114 6.21 13.70 -30.87
CA LEU A 114 6.62 15.02 -31.36
C LEU A 114 8.11 15.05 -31.74
N SER A 115 8.96 14.39 -30.96
CA SER A 115 10.40 14.27 -31.27
C SER A 115 10.63 13.45 -32.54
N ALA A 116 9.92 12.33 -32.69
CA ALA A 116 9.96 11.51 -33.90
C ALA A 116 9.56 12.32 -35.13
N TRP A 117 8.48 13.09 -35.03
CA TRP A 117 7.99 13.97 -36.08
C TRP A 117 8.98 15.09 -36.40
N ALA A 118 9.58 15.72 -35.40
CA ALA A 118 10.58 16.76 -35.62
C ALA A 118 11.80 16.23 -36.39
N VAL A 119 12.34 15.07 -35.99
CA VAL A 119 13.44 14.40 -36.70
C VAL A 119 13.02 14.06 -38.13
N LEU A 120 11.84 13.47 -38.31
CA LEU A 120 11.31 13.14 -39.64
C LEU A 120 11.23 14.38 -40.54
N LEU A 121 10.68 15.49 -40.05
CA LEU A 121 10.55 16.73 -40.84
C LEU A 121 11.92 17.30 -41.19
N VAL A 122 12.85 17.40 -40.24
CA VAL A 122 14.22 17.89 -40.49
C VAL A 122 14.86 17.08 -41.63
N PHE A 123 14.83 15.75 -41.55
CA PHE A 123 15.46 14.91 -42.56
C PHE A 123 14.63 14.69 -43.82
N VAL A 124 13.35 15.04 -43.86
CA VAL A 124 12.60 15.07 -45.12
C VAL A 124 12.93 16.35 -45.91
N PHE A 125 13.07 17.48 -45.22
CA PHE A 125 13.30 18.79 -45.85
C PHE A 125 14.77 19.15 -46.05
N ASP A 126 15.69 18.52 -45.33
CA ASP A 126 17.13 18.73 -45.51
C ASP A 126 17.56 18.19 -46.89
N GLY A 127 17.84 19.05 -47.86
CA GLY A 127 18.09 18.66 -49.26
C GLY A 127 19.29 17.71 -49.48
N ASP A 128 20.08 17.42 -48.44
CA ASP A 128 21.20 16.50 -48.50
C ASP A 128 20.74 15.02 -48.43
N SER A 129 20.89 14.30 -49.55
CA SER A 129 20.53 12.88 -49.66
C SER A 129 21.49 11.93 -48.95
N VAL A 130 22.71 12.39 -48.63
CA VAL A 130 23.80 11.53 -48.14
C VAL A 130 23.85 11.47 -46.61
N ALA A 131 23.38 12.50 -45.91
CA ALA A 131 23.46 12.58 -44.46
C ALA A 131 22.57 11.55 -43.74
N ALA A 132 21.33 11.34 -44.19
CA ALA A 132 20.37 10.49 -43.49
C ALA A 132 20.81 9.00 -43.36
N PRO A 133 21.32 8.32 -44.42
CA PRO A 133 21.84 6.96 -44.30
C PRO A 133 23.03 6.83 -43.34
N PHE A 134 23.91 7.82 -43.30
CA PHE A 134 25.06 7.84 -42.38
C PHE A 134 24.60 7.92 -40.92
N TRP A 135 23.66 8.82 -40.63
CA TRP A 135 23.07 8.92 -39.29
C TRP A 135 22.31 7.66 -38.90
N LEU A 136 21.51 7.10 -39.82
CA LEU A 136 20.78 5.85 -39.58
C LEU A 136 21.73 4.72 -39.15
N LEU A 137 22.82 4.51 -39.89
CA LEU A 137 23.82 3.50 -39.55
C LEU A 137 24.45 3.75 -38.17
N SER A 138 24.71 5.01 -37.84
CA SER A 138 25.27 5.42 -36.54
C SER A 138 24.31 5.12 -35.39
N PHE A 139 23.03 5.47 -35.54
CA PHE A 139 21.99 5.19 -34.54
C PHE A 139 21.72 3.69 -34.39
N THR A 140 21.67 2.92 -35.50
CA THR A 140 21.52 1.45 -35.42
C THR A 140 22.67 0.79 -34.67
N ARG A 141 23.93 1.24 -34.88
CA ARG A 141 25.08 0.73 -34.12
C ARG A 141 24.99 1.11 -32.64
N ALA A 142 24.63 2.36 -32.35
CA ALA A 142 24.44 2.84 -30.98
C ALA A 142 23.35 2.04 -30.25
N ARG A 143 22.20 1.80 -30.90
CA ARG A 143 21.10 1.00 -30.36
C ARG A 143 21.57 -0.40 -30.00
N LYS A 144 22.23 -1.11 -30.92
CA LYS A 144 22.68 -2.50 -30.68
C LYS A 144 23.60 -2.60 -29.46
N ASN A 145 24.49 -1.62 -29.29
CA ASN A 145 25.42 -1.59 -28.15
C ASN A 145 24.71 -1.28 -26.83
N ILE A 146 23.77 -0.34 -26.84
CA ILE A 146 23.15 0.17 -25.62
C ILE A 146 21.92 -0.64 -25.17
N GLN A 147 21.20 -1.26 -26.10
CA GLN A 147 19.97 -2.00 -25.83
C GLN A 147 20.20 -3.16 -24.87
N VAL A 148 21.30 -3.91 -25.04
CA VAL A 148 21.62 -5.05 -24.16
C VAL A 148 21.94 -4.56 -22.74
N LEU A 149 22.73 -3.48 -22.63
CA LEU A 149 23.09 -2.88 -21.35
C LEU A 149 21.85 -2.35 -20.61
N VAL A 150 20.99 -1.62 -21.32
CA VAL A 150 19.75 -1.06 -20.77
C VAL A 150 18.79 -2.18 -20.35
N ALA A 151 18.62 -3.21 -21.17
CA ALA A 151 17.77 -4.35 -20.83
C ALA A 151 18.24 -5.07 -19.56
N PHE A 152 19.56 -5.25 -19.41
CA PHE A 152 20.14 -5.87 -18.22
C PHE A 152 19.97 -5.00 -16.96
N ILE A 153 20.32 -3.71 -17.03
CA ILE A 153 20.23 -2.79 -15.88
C ILE A 153 18.76 -2.56 -15.49
N LEU A 154 17.88 -2.34 -16.46
CA LEU A 154 16.44 -2.17 -16.23
C LEU A 154 15.82 -3.44 -15.66
N GLY A 155 16.19 -4.62 -16.16
CA GLY A 155 15.73 -5.90 -15.62
C GLY A 155 16.11 -6.08 -14.15
N GLY A 156 17.39 -5.84 -13.79
CA GLY A 156 17.84 -5.90 -12.40
C GLY A 156 17.15 -4.87 -11.51
N PHE A 157 16.91 -3.66 -12.02
CA PHE A 157 16.16 -2.62 -11.33
C PHE A 157 14.71 -3.04 -11.05
N VAL A 158 13.98 -3.55 -12.05
CA VAL A 158 12.59 -4.02 -11.88
C VAL A 158 12.51 -5.17 -10.88
N VAL A 159 13.41 -6.15 -10.97
CA VAL A 159 13.47 -7.27 -10.01
C VAL A 159 13.66 -6.76 -8.58
N ARG A 160 14.55 -5.77 -8.37
CA ARG A 160 14.77 -5.16 -7.06
C ARG A 160 13.52 -4.44 -6.54
N VAL A 161 12.86 -3.64 -7.36
CA VAL A 161 11.62 -2.92 -7.01
C VAL A 161 10.53 -3.91 -6.59
N VAL A 162 10.28 -4.94 -7.40
CA VAL A 162 9.27 -5.98 -7.11
C VAL A 162 9.63 -6.75 -5.84
N SER A 163 10.89 -7.15 -5.67
CA SER A 163 11.36 -7.84 -4.47
C SER A 163 11.18 -7.01 -3.20
N SER A 164 11.51 -5.71 -3.26
CA SER A 164 11.32 -4.76 -2.16
C SER A 164 9.84 -4.63 -1.78
N TRP A 165 8.97 -4.46 -2.77
CA TRP A 165 7.52 -4.41 -2.59
C TRP A 165 6.95 -5.69 -1.95
N THR A 166 7.30 -6.87 -2.47
CA THR A 166 6.88 -8.16 -1.90
C THR A 166 7.36 -8.32 -0.46
N THR A 167 8.60 -7.92 -0.18
CA THR A 167 9.18 -8.00 1.15
C THR A 167 8.45 -7.10 2.14
N ARG A 168 8.07 -5.87 1.75
CA ARG A 168 7.28 -4.95 2.60
C ARG A 168 5.91 -5.53 2.92
N ARG A 169 5.23 -6.11 1.93
CA ARG A 169 3.96 -6.82 2.13
C ARG A 169 4.11 -7.99 3.10
N GLY A 170 5.17 -8.78 2.95
CA GLY A 170 5.50 -9.88 3.86
C GLY A 170 5.73 -9.41 5.29
N ASN A 171 6.48 -8.32 5.48
CA ASN A 171 6.71 -7.72 6.80
C ASN A 171 5.41 -7.23 7.44
N TYR A 172 4.53 -6.60 6.67
CA TYR A 172 3.21 -6.20 7.17
C TYR A 172 2.35 -7.41 7.60
N THR A 173 2.32 -8.48 6.81
CA THR A 173 1.62 -9.71 7.21
C THR A 173 2.20 -10.29 8.51
N ARG A 174 3.53 -10.29 8.67
CA ARG A 174 4.18 -10.69 9.93
C ARG A 174 3.75 -9.78 11.08
N LEU A 175 3.66 -8.46 10.88
CA LEU A 175 3.22 -7.52 11.90
C LEU A 175 1.83 -7.89 12.42
N LEU A 176 0.88 -8.18 11.52
CA LEU A 176 -0.47 -8.61 11.89
C LEU A 176 -0.47 -9.95 12.64
N ILE A 177 0.29 -10.94 12.17
CA ILE A 177 0.38 -12.26 12.85
C ILE A 177 0.98 -12.11 14.25
N ARG A 178 2.05 -11.32 14.40
CA ARG A 178 2.70 -11.06 15.69
C ARG A 178 1.77 -10.30 16.63
N SER A 179 0.96 -9.38 16.10
CA SER A 179 -0.08 -8.68 16.85
C SER A 179 -1.14 -9.64 17.39
N SER A 180 -1.62 -10.57 16.58
CA SER A 180 -2.55 -11.61 17.04
C SER A 180 -1.90 -12.53 18.08
N ALA A 181 -0.62 -12.88 17.90
CA ALA A 181 0.11 -13.73 18.82
C ALA A 181 0.32 -13.07 20.20
N ILE A 182 0.61 -11.76 20.27
CA ILE A 182 0.69 -11.05 21.55
C ILE A 182 -0.68 -10.96 22.22
N LEU A 183 -1.77 -10.69 21.49
CA LEU A 183 -3.12 -10.67 22.06
C LEU A 183 -3.51 -12.02 22.66
N LEU A 184 -3.18 -13.12 21.97
CA LEU A 184 -3.39 -14.47 22.50
C LEU A 184 -2.57 -14.71 23.77
N LYS A 185 -1.28 -14.35 23.77
CA LYS A 185 -0.42 -14.48 24.95
C LYS A 185 -0.97 -13.66 26.13
N VAL A 186 -1.41 -12.43 25.89
CA VAL A 186 -2.03 -11.58 26.91
C VAL A 186 -3.26 -12.25 27.50
N ALA A 187 -4.15 -12.79 26.67
CA ALA A 187 -5.32 -13.54 27.14
C ALA A 187 -4.95 -14.77 28.00
N THR A 188 -3.84 -15.44 27.69
CA THR A 188 -3.40 -16.65 28.42
C THR A 188 -2.66 -16.37 29.73
N PHE A 189 -1.82 -15.34 29.75
CA PHE A 189 -0.89 -15.06 30.85
C PHE A 189 -1.39 -13.98 31.80
N LEU A 190 -2.18 -13.02 31.32
CA LEU A 190 -2.69 -11.93 32.15
C LEU A 190 -3.96 -12.35 32.89
N LYS A 191 -3.77 -13.00 34.04
CA LYS A 191 -4.85 -13.53 34.86
C LYS A 191 -4.48 -13.45 36.34
N PRO A 192 -5.47 -13.32 37.24
CA PRO A 192 -5.20 -13.34 38.66
C PRO A 192 -4.44 -14.61 39.06
N ARG A 193 -3.41 -14.47 39.91
CA ARG A 193 -2.64 -15.58 40.44
C ARG A 193 -3.54 -16.61 41.13
N GLN A 194 -3.17 -17.88 41.04
CA GLN A 194 -3.89 -18.96 41.74
C GLN A 194 -3.99 -18.62 43.24
N GLY A 195 -5.21 -18.50 43.75
CA GLY A 195 -5.50 -18.10 45.13
C GLY A 195 -6.10 -16.69 45.28
N ASN A 196 -5.86 -15.78 44.34
CA ASN A 196 -6.48 -14.45 44.33
C ASN A 196 -7.66 -14.39 43.35
N THR A 197 -8.77 -15.03 43.72
CA THR A 197 -10.00 -15.04 42.92
C THR A 197 -10.89 -13.82 43.17
N SER A 198 -10.38 -12.79 43.86
CA SER A 198 -11.13 -11.57 44.11
C SER A 198 -11.70 -11.00 42.81
N ARG A 199 -12.95 -10.57 42.88
CA ARG A 199 -13.64 -9.87 41.77
C ARG A 199 -12.83 -8.67 41.31
N GLU A 200 -12.14 -7.99 42.22
CA GLU A 200 -11.27 -6.85 41.94
C GLU A 200 -10.06 -7.25 41.11
N ALA A 201 -9.38 -8.36 41.44
CA ALA A 201 -8.23 -8.84 40.69
C ALA A 201 -8.62 -9.25 39.26
N ARG A 202 -9.81 -9.83 39.08
CA ARG A 202 -10.36 -10.16 37.75
C ARG A 202 -10.65 -8.89 36.94
N ALA A 203 -11.32 -7.91 37.55
CA ALA A 203 -11.63 -6.64 36.90
C ALA A 203 -10.35 -5.86 36.53
N ALA A 204 -9.33 -5.89 37.39
CA ALA A 204 -8.02 -5.31 37.10
C ALA A 204 -7.35 -5.99 35.91
N ALA A 205 -7.32 -7.33 35.87
CA ALA A 205 -6.77 -8.07 34.75
C ALA A 205 -7.50 -7.74 33.44
N GLU A 206 -8.84 -7.73 33.45
CA GLU A 206 -9.67 -7.39 32.29
C GLU A 206 -9.36 -5.98 31.76
N LYS A 207 -9.29 -4.99 32.66
CA LYS A 207 -8.93 -3.61 32.31
C LYS A 207 -7.55 -3.52 31.67
N LEU A 208 -6.55 -4.21 32.23
CA LEU A 208 -5.19 -4.21 31.67
C LEU A 208 -5.12 -4.92 30.32
N ARG A 209 -5.84 -6.03 30.13
CA ARG A 209 -5.95 -6.67 28.81
C ARG A 209 -6.51 -5.66 27.81
N ALA A 210 -7.61 -4.98 28.16
CA ALA A 210 -8.25 -4.01 27.28
C ALA A 210 -7.34 -2.84 26.89
N GLN A 211 -6.57 -2.35 27.85
CA GLN A 211 -5.57 -1.32 27.59
C GLN A 211 -4.47 -1.81 26.64
N VAL A 212 -3.95 -3.03 26.85
CA VAL A 212 -2.96 -3.64 25.95
C VAL A 212 -3.54 -3.87 24.56
N GLY A 213 -4.77 -4.38 24.45
CA GLY A 213 -5.45 -4.56 23.17
C GLY A 213 -5.55 -3.28 22.36
N ARG A 214 -5.96 -2.19 23.03
CA ARG A 214 -6.01 -0.84 22.43
C ARG A 214 -4.62 -0.37 22.00
N TYR A 215 -3.59 -0.55 22.82
CA TYR A 215 -2.22 -0.17 22.46
C TYR A 215 -1.63 -1.01 21.33
N VAL A 216 -1.98 -2.30 21.24
CA VAL A 216 -1.58 -3.15 20.11
C VAL A 216 -2.16 -2.58 18.81
N GLN A 217 -3.47 -2.31 18.81
CA GLN A 217 -4.13 -1.74 17.64
C GLN A 217 -3.56 -0.34 17.30
N LEU A 218 -3.39 0.53 18.30
CA LEU A 218 -2.79 1.85 18.13
C LEU A 218 -1.39 1.75 17.50
N GLY A 219 -0.53 0.84 17.95
CA GLY A 219 0.81 0.69 17.41
C GLY A 219 0.83 0.20 15.95
N ILE A 220 -0.09 -0.70 15.56
CA ILE A 220 -0.24 -1.14 14.15
C ILE A 220 -0.65 0.05 13.28
N GLU A 221 -1.69 0.76 13.72
CA GLU A 221 -2.30 1.88 13.01
C GLU A 221 -1.30 3.06 12.88
N LEU A 222 -0.53 3.35 13.92
CA LEU A 222 0.57 4.32 13.88
C LEU A 222 1.69 3.89 12.96
N THR A 223 2.03 2.60 12.92
CA THR A 223 3.06 2.08 11.99
C THR A 223 2.62 2.30 10.54
N ILE A 224 1.35 2.05 10.23
CA ILE A 224 0.79 2.30 8.89
C ILE A 224 0.65 3.78 8.58
N ALA A 225 0.21 4.60 9.52
CA ALA A 225 0.17 6.05 9.33
C ALA A 225 1.57 6.62 9.10
N LYS A 226 2.59 6.10 9.79
CA LYS A 226 3.98 6.49 9.55
C LYS A 226 4.43 6.10 8.16
N ALA A 227 4.10 4.89 7.71
CA ALA A 227 4.37 4.43 6.35
C ALA A 227 3.68 5.28 5.27
N ARG A 228 2.53 5.86 5.61
CA ARG A 228 1.76 6.79 4.74
C ARG A 228 2.22 8.24 4.81
N GLY A 229 3.09 8.61 5.75
CA GLY A 229 3.45 10.00 6.02
C GLY A 229 2.36 10.80 6.76
N GLU A 230 1.38 10.12 7.35
CA GLU A 230 0.20 10.72 8.00
C GLU A 230 0.28 10.65 9.54
N MET A 231 1.37 10.12 10.10
CA MET A 231 1.49 9.94 11.55
C MET A 231 1.52 11.26 12.34
N GLU A 232 2.14 12.31 11.81
CA GLU A 232 2.25 13.60 12.49
C GLU A 232 1.22 14.62 11.99
N THR A 233 0.32 14.23 11.09
CA THR A 233 -0.69 15.14 10.53
C THR A 233 -1.87 15.28 11.50
N THR A 234 -2.53 16.44 11.47
CA THR A 234 -3.77 16.66 12.23
C THR A 234 -4.85 15.65 11.86
N LYS A 235 -4.95 15.32 10.57
CA LYS A 235 -5.83 14.25 10.06
C LYS A 235 -5.55 12.89 10.68
N GLY A 236 -4.27 12.51 10.79
CA GLY A 236 -3.86 11.28 11.47
C GLY A 236 -4.30 11.25 12.93
N ARG A 237 -4.04 12.34 13.66
CA ARG A 237 -4.47 12.50 15.05
C ARG A 237 -5.99 12.36 15.21
N GLU A 238 -6.77 13.10 14.42
CA GLU A 238 -8.24 13.06 14.43
C GLU A 238 -8.76 11.65 14.13
N TYR A 239 -8.14 10.96 13.17
CA TYR A 239 -8.47 9.57 12.85
C TYR A 239 -8.33 8.66 14.07
N PHE A 240 -7.18 8.70 14.76
CA PHE A 240 -6.96 7.85 15.95
C PHE A 240 -7.88 8.19 17.12
N GLN A 241 -8.19 9.48 17.31
CA GLN A 241 -9.15 9.92 18.33
C GLN A 241 -10.57 9.44 18.01
N SER A 242 -11.01 9.58 16.75
CA SER A 242 -12.34 9.13 16.29
C SER A 242 -12.51 7.61 16.41
N LYS A 243 -11.41 6.85 16.32
CA LYS A 243 -11.38 5.40 16.51
C LYS A 243 -11.31 4.97 17.97
N GLY A 244 -11.21 5.90 18.92
CA GLY A 244 -11.05 5.58 20.34
C GLY A 244 -9.71 4.91 20.68
N LEU A 245 -8.71 5.02 19.79
CA LEU A 245 -7.39 4.43 20.00
C LEU A 245 -6.51 5.27 20.92
N LEU A 246 -6.79 6.58 21.01
CA LEU A 246 -6.09 7.52 21.88
C LEU A 246 -7.01 8.01 23.00
N ALA A 247 -6.53 7.94 24.23
CA ALA A 247 -7.15 8.62 25.36
C ALA A 247 -6.73 10.11 25.39
N PRO A 248 -7.49 10.98 26.08
CA PRO A 248 -7.12 12.39 26.22
C PRO A 248 -5.72 12.57 26.81
N GLY A 249 -4.89 13.40 26.18
CA GLY A 249 -3.52 13.68 26.64
C GLY A 249 -2.47 12.62 26.28
N GLU A 250 -2.87 11.45 25.76
CA GLU A 250 -1.90 10.42 25.37
C GLU A 250 -1.05 10.89 24.18
N TRP A 251 -1.66 11.56 23.20
CA TRP A 251 -0.95 12.04 22.01
C TRP A 251 0.24 12.94 22.36
N GLU A 252 0.05 13.86 23.29
CA GLU A 252 1.07 14.81 23.75
C GLU A 252 2.22 14.11 24.48
N ARG A 253 1.96 12.95 25.10
CA ARG A 253 2.98 12.14 25.80
C ARG A 253 3.78 11.25 24.86
N MET A 254 3.33 11.05 23.62
CA MET A 254 4.06 10.24 22.65
C MET A 254 5.22 11.02 22.04
N VAL A 255 6.33 10.32 21.79
CA VAL A 255 7.51 10.93 21.16
C VAL A 255 7.22 11.24 19.68
N PRO A 256 7.30 12.51 19.23
CA PRO A 256 7.11 12.88 17.83
C PRO A 256 8.08 12.12 16.90
N GLY A 257 7.60 11.66 15.75
CA GLY A 257 8.36 10.86 14.80
C GLY A 257 8.54 9.39 15.20
N HIS A 258 8.28 9.04 16.46
CA HIS A 258 8.42 7.68 17.01
C HIS A 258 7.21 7.25 17.85
N ARG A 259 6.01 7.75 17.50
CA ARG A 259 4.77 7.47 18.23
C ARG A 259 4.46 5.97 18.27
N GLN A 260 4.66 5.24 17.18
CA GLN A 260 4.48 3.79 17.15
C GLN A 260 5.38 3.07 18.17
N THR A 261 6.64 3.52 18.32
CA THR A 261 7.58 2.96 19.32
C THR A 261 7.13 3.29 20.74
N THR A 262 6.54 4.47 20.96
CA THR A 262 5.97 4.83 22.27
C THR A 262 4.80 3.92 22.65
N ALA A 263 3.93 3.56 21.70
CA ALA A 263 2.85 2.60 21.95
C ALA A 263 3.39 1.23 22.40
N TRP A 264 4.44 0.72 21.74
CA TRP A 264 5.09 -0.54 22.12
C TRP A 264 5.77 -0.48 23.50
N LEU A 265 6.38 0.67 23.83
CA LEU A 265 6.91 0.92 25.16
C LEU A 265 5.82 0.87 26.23
N TRP A 266 4.68 1.51 25.99
CA TRP A 266 3.56 1.49 26.96
C TRP A 266 3.04 0.08 27.22
N ILE A 267 2.98 -0.80 26.21
CA ILE A 267 2.63 -2.21 26.45
C ILE A 267 3.63 -2.88 27.39
N SER A 268 4.93 -2.60 27.22
CA SER A 268 5.98 -3.13 28.11
C SER A 268 5.78 -2.65 29.54
N LEU A 269 5.51 -1.36 29.74
CA LEU A 269 5.26 -0.78 31.06
C LEU A 269 4.01 -1.38 31.73
N VAL A 270 2.94 -1.61 30.95
CA VAL A 270 1.72 -2.27 31.47
C VAL A 270 2.01 -3.69 31.94
N PHE A 271 2.91 -4.43 31.29
CA PHE A 271 3.30 -5.76 31.75
C PHE A 271 4.17 -5.75 33.01
N GLU A 272 5.00 -4.73 33.20
CA GLU A 272 5.73 -4.54 34.45
C GLU A 272 4.76 -4.23 35.60
N GLU A 273 3.81 -3.32 35.41
CA GLU A 273 2.75 -3.02 36.40
C GLU A 273 1.91 -4.28 36.72
N ALA A 274 1.53 -5.04 35.70
CA ALA A 274 0.82 -6.31 35.91
C ALA A 274 1.62 -7.34 36.71
N TRP A 275 2.93 -7.36 36.54
CA TRP A 275 3.82 -8.25 37.29
C TRP A 275 3.95 -7.81 38.75
N GLU A 276 4.10 -6.51 39.01
CA GLU A 276 4.13 -5.95 40.37
C GLU A 276 2.83 -6.21 41.15
N HIS A 277 1.69 -6.26 40.46
CA HIS A 277 0.38 -6.56 41.05
C HIS A 277 0.01 -8.06 41.07
N ASP A 278 0.97 -8.98 40.87
CA ASP A 278 0.73 -10.43 40.86
C ASP A 278 -0.34 -10.89 39.83
N LEU A 279 -0.54 -10.14 38.75
CA LEU A 279 -1.44 -10.50 37.64
C LEU A 279 -0.70 -11.23 36.50
N LEU A 280 0.62 -11.30 36.60
CA LEU A 280 1.50 -11.93 35.61
C LEU A 280 2.57 -12.77 36.30
N ASP A 281 2.75 -14.01 35.84
CA ASP A 281 3.83 -14.87 36.31
C ASP A 281 5.16 -14.58 35.59
N ASN A 282 6.29 -15.00 36.18
CA ASN A 282 7.61 -14.76 35.59
C ASN A 282 7.73 -15.35 34.17
N ARG A 283 7.08 -16.50 33.93
CA ARG A 283 7.04 -17.11 32.60
C ARG A 283 6.29 -16.24 31.60
N GLY A 284 5.11 -15.75 31.96
CA GLY A 284 4.31 -14.85 31.14
C GLY A 284 5.05 -13.56 30.82
N ARG A 285 5.74 -12.97 31.81
CA ARG A 285 6.58 -11.78 31.64
C ARG A 285 7.63 -11.97 30.55
N VAL A 286 8.45 -13.02 30.63
CA VAL A 286 9.48 -13.31 29.62
C VAL A 286 8.86 -13.52 28.23
N GLN A 287 7.78 -14.28 28.14
CA GLN A 287 7.13 -14.58 26.86
C GLN A 287 6.46 -13.38 26.20
N LEU A 288 5.93 -12.45 27.01
CA LEU A 288 5.32 -11.21 26.56
C LEU A 288 6.36 -10.17 26.18
N ALA A 289 7.44 -10.03 26.94
CA ALA A 289 8.57 -9.16 26.61
C ALA A 289 9.20 -9.53 25.24
N GLN A 290 9.40 -10.84 25.00
CA GLN A 290 9.85 -11.31 23.68
C GLN A 290 8.82 -11.00 22.59
N ALA A 291 7.52 -11.17 22.86
CA ALA A 291 6.48 -10.89 21.87
C ALA A 291 6.42 -9.40 21.48
N ILE A 292 6.61 -8.49 22.43
CA ILE A 292 6.69 -7.05 22.15
C ILE A 292 7.93 -6.73 21.33
N THR A 293 9.07 -7.34 21.66
CA THR A 293 10.33 -7.13 20.92
C THR A 293 10.16 -7.56 19.47
N ASP A 294 9.65 -8.77 19.23
CA ASP A 294 9.35 -9.29 17.88
C ASP A 294 8.39 -8.36 17.11
N LEU A 295 7.38 -7.81 17.80
CA LEU A 295 6.39 -6.91 17.23
C LEU A 295 7.01 -5.57 16.84
N HIS A 296 7.82 -4.99 17.73
CA HIS A 296 8.54 -3.75 17.50
C HIS A 296 9.54 -3.89 16.33
N GLU A 297 10.34 -4.96 16.32
CA GLU A 297 11.30 -5.24 15.23
C GLU A 297 10.57 -5.34 13.89
N THR A 298 9.45 -6.06 13.83
CA THR A 298 8.68 -6.20 12.59
C THR A 298 8.09 -4.85 12.12
N GLY A 299 7.62 -4.02 13.06
CA GLY A 299 7.14 -2.67 12.76
C GLY A 299 8.27 -1.75 12.29
N TYR A 300 9.45 -1.83 12.91
CA TYR A 300 10.63 -1.06 12.53
C TYR A 300 11.16 -1.47 11.15
N ASP A 301 11.27 -2.76 10.89
CA ASP A 301 11.68 -3.32 9.60
C ASP A 301 10.78 -2.88 8.44
N LEU A 302 9.49 -2.67 8.71
CA LEU A 302 8.56 -2.14 7.74
C LEU A 302 8.91 -0.69 7.38
N MET A 303 9.23 0.11 8.39
CA MET A 303 9.56 1.53 8.23
C MET A 303 10.93 1.78 7.62
N LEU A 304 11.94 1.00 8.04
CA LEU A 304 13.31 1.13 7.57
C LEU A 304 13.39 0.94 6.04
N LYS A 305 12.62 -0.02 5.52
CA LYS A 305 12.59 -0.33 4.08
C LYS A 305 12.01 0.80 3.25
N LEU A 306 11.11 1.62 3.78
CA LEU A 306 10.53 2.76 3.05
C LEU A 306 11.55 3.88 2.85
N GLY A 307 12.39 4.18 3.86
CA GLY A 307 13.39 5.23 3.75
C GLY A 307 14.66 4.83 2.98
N ASN A 308 15.04 3.54 3.04
CA ASN A 308 16.32 3.05 2.51
C ASN A 308 16.14 2.17 1.26
N ASP A 309 15.27 2.57 0.33
CA ASP A 309 15.04 1.80 -0.90
C ASP A 309 16.20 1.90 -1.90
N VAL A 310 15.93 1.65 -3.18
CA VAL A 310 16.84 1.88 -4.30
C VAL A 310 17.57 3.22 -4.14
N PRO A 311 18.92 3.22 -4.10
CA PRO A 311 19.68 4.46 -3.98
C PRO A 311 19.33 5.41 -5.12
N PHE A 312 19.08 6.67 -4.77
CA PHE A 312 18.69 7.70 -5.74
C PHE A 312 19.62 7.79 -6.97
N PRO A 313 20.97 7.74 -6.83
CA PRO A 313 21.87 7.75 -7.99
C PRO A 313 21.68 6.55 -8.92
N TYR A 314 21.33 5.37 -8.38
CA TYR A 314 21.09 4.18 -9.18
C TYR A 314 19.77 4.29 -9.97
N ALA A 315 18.71 4.78 -9.33
CA ALA A 315 17.45 5.06 -10.02
C ALA A 315 17.64 6.08 -11.15
N GLN A 316 18.36 7.18 -10.91
CA GLN A 316 18.68 8.19 -11.91
C GLN A 316 19.47 7.61 -13.10
N LEU A 317 20.48 6.79 -12.84
CA LEU A 317 21.25 6.13 -13.89
C LEU A 317 20.36 5.27 -14.78
N VAL A 318 19.48 4.45 -14.18
CA VAL A 318 18.55 3.58 -14.92
C VAL A 318 17.58 4.42 -15.76
N MET A 319 17.04 5.51 -15.20
CA MET A 319 16.16 6.44 -15.92
C MET A 319 16.87 7.07 -17.12
N ILE A 320 18.08 7.60 -16.94
CA ILE A 320 18.85 8.22 -18.03
C ILE A 320 19.14 7.20 -19.14
N LEU A 321 19.57 5.98 -18.79
CA LEU A 321 19.85 4.92 -19.76
C LEU A 321 18.60 4.53 -20.55
N ALA A 322 17.46 4.34 -19.88
CA ALA A 322 16.20 3.99 -20.53
C ALA A 322 15.69 5.11 -21.45
N LYS A 323 15.77 6.38 -21.00
CA LYS A 323 15.38 7.55 -21.81
C LYS A 323 16.31 7.76 -23.01
N MET A 324 17.61 7.54 -22.84
CA MET A 324 18.58 7.59 -23.92
C MET A 324 18.35 6.48 -24.96
N LEU A 325 18.07 5.24 -24.54
CA LEU A 325 17.68 4.17 -25.47
C LEU A 325 16.42 4.54 -26.25
N LEU A 326 15.41 5.06 -25.55
CA LEU A 326 14.16 5.46 -26.17
C LEU A 326 14.39 6.54 -27.24
N PHE A 327 15.19 7.56 -26.92
CA PHE A 327 15.60 8.60 -27.87
C PHE A 327 16.31 8.03 -29.11
N ILE A 328 17.26 7.10 -28.91
CA ILE A 328 17.99 6.43 -30.00
C ILE A 328 17.02 5.65 -30.90
N VAL A 329 16.12 4.85 -30.32
CA VAL A 329 15.13 4.04 -31.06
C VAL A 329 14.21 4.92 -31.90
N ILE A 330 13.74 6.02 -31.33
CA ILE A 330 12.84 6.96 -32.02
C ILE A 330 13.56 7.63 -33.19
N THR A 331 14.79 8.11 -32.95
CA THR A 331 15.59 8.79 -33.97
C THR A 331 15.94 7.84 -35.10
N GLU A 332 16.32 6.59 -34.79
CA GLU A 332 16.58 5.53 -35.78
C GLU A 332 15.35 5.29 -36.66
N GLY A 333 14.17 5.04 -36.08
CA GLY A 333 12.99 4.76 -36.89
C GLY A 333 12.47 5.99 -37.64
N ALA A 334 12.66 7.22 -37.11
CA ALA A 334 12.36 8.45 -37.85
C ALA A 334 13.28 8.64 -39.06
N LEU A 335 14.58 8.33 -38.92
CA LEU A 335 15.54 8.33 -40.02
C LEU A 335 15.22 7.24 -41.05
N GLU A 336 14.83 6.05 -40.60
CA GLU A 336 14.41 4.95 -41.48
C GLU A 336 13.19 5.36 -42.31
N MET A 337 12.18 5.99 -41.69
CA MET A 337 11.02 6.54 -42.39
C MET A 337 11.42 7.65 -43.38
N ALA A 338 12.34 8.54 -43.02
CA ALA A 338 12.81 9.61 -43.91
C ALA A 338 13.56 9.07 -45.13
N VAL A 339 14.44 8.09 -44.93
CA VAL A 339 15.19 7.42 -46.01
C VAL A 339 14.23 6.68 -46.93
N GLU A 340 13.23 5.99 -46.38
CA GLU A 340 12.24 5.27 -47.17
C GLU A 340 11.37 6.22 -48.00
N TYR A 341 10.85 7.29 -47.38
CA TYR A 341 10.04 8.29 -48.07
C TYR A 341 10.73 8.90 -49.31
N ARG A 342 12.07 9.04 -49.27
CA ARG A 342 12.87 9.54 -50.40
C ARG A 342 13.06 8.51 -51.51
N LYS A 343 13.07 7.22 -51.18
CA LYS A 343 13.27 6.13 -52.15
C LYS A 343 11.98 5.78 -52.87
N THR A 344 10.84 5.96 -52.22
CA THR A 344 9.55 5.51 -52.74
C THR A 344 9.06 6.42 -53.89
N PRO A 345 8.90 5.91 -55.12
CA PRO A 345 8.27 6.66 -56.20
C PRO A 345 6.78 6.92 -55.90
N VAL A 346 6.16 7.87 -56.60
CA VAL A 346 4.75 8.31 -56.37
C VAL A 346 3.72 7.16 -56.33
N LEU A 347 3.99 6.01 -56.96
CA LEU A 347 3.11 4.83 -56.89
C LEU A 347 3.24 4.00 -55.58
N GLY A 348 4.31 4.14 -54.80
CA GLY A 348 4.57 3.33 -53.60
C GLY A 348 4.03 3.92 -52.28
N VAL A 349 3.21 4.97 -52.34
CA VAL A 349 2.71 5.70 -51.16
C VAL A 349 2.04 4.78 -50.14
N PHE A 350 1.31 3.75 -50.59
CA PHE A 350 0.65 2.81 -49.69
C PHE A 350 1.63 2.04 -48.79
N GLU A 351 2.72 1.52 -49.35
CA GLU A 351 3.74 0.78 -48.61
C GLU A 351 4.42 1.67 -47.56
N THR A 352 4.74 2.91 -47.93
CA THR A 352 5.34 3.90 -47.02
C THR A 352 4.39 4.26 -45.87
N VAL A 353 3.08 4.40 -46.15
CA VAL A 353 2.08 4.65 -45.11
C VAL A 353 1.97 3.46 -44.15
N VAL A 354 1.90 2.24 -44.65
CA VAL A 354 1.85 1.03 -43.82
C VAL A 354 3.11 0.92 -42.95
N TRP A 355 4.29 1.16 -43.53
CA TRP A 355 5.56 1.13 -42.80
C TRP A 355 5.63 2.21 -41.71
N THR A 356 5.15 3.41 -42.01
CA THR A 356 5.05 4.51 -41.03
C THR A 356 4.14 4.13 -39.86
N LEU A 357 2.97 3.55 -40.15
CA LEU A 357 2.03 3.11 -39.12
C LEU A 357 2.64 2.01 -38.23
N LEU A 358 3.37 1.06 -38.81
CA LEU A 358 4.06 0.01 -38.05
C LEU A 358 5.15 0.59 -37.14
N ASN A 359 5.93 1.56 -37.62
CA ASN A 359 6.94 2.25 -36.81
C ASN A 359 6.31 3.04 -35.66
N VAL A 360 5.23 3.78 -35.91
CA VAL A 360 4.49 4.50 -34.86
C VAL A 360 3.95 3.52 -33.81
N MET A 361 3.39 2.39 -34.24
CA MET A 361 2.93 1.33 -33.32
C MET A 361 4.10 0.75 -32.52
N PHE A 362 5.25 0.52 -33.15
CA PHE A 362 6.45 0.05 -32.47
C PHE A 362 6.96 1.05 -31.44
N PHE A 363 7.03 2.35 -31.77
CA PHE A 363 7.40 3.40 -30.82
C PHE A 363 6.45 3.47 -29.65
N PHE A 364 5.15 3.33 -29.90
CA PHE A 364 4.15 3.26 -28.85
C PHE A 364 4.43 2.10 -27.89
N VAL A 365 4.65 0.88 -28.42
CA VAL A 365 4.93 -0.31 -27.60
C VAL A 365 6.26 -0.15 -26.85
N ALA A 366 7.32 0.33 -27.50
CA ALA A 366 8.63 0.54 -26.90
C ALA A 366 8.58 1.59 -25.78
N THR A 367 7.89 2.72 -26.02
CA THR A 367 7.71 3.78 -25.02
C THR A 367 6.93 3.27 -23.83
N CYS A 368 5.77 2.66 -24.06
CA CYS A 368 4.92 2.13 -22.99
C CYS A 368 5.63 1.03 -22.21
N GLY A 369 6.40 0.15 -22.87
CA GLY A 369 7.17 -0.89 -22.20
C GLY A 369 8.27 -0.31 -21.32
N LEU A 370 9.19 0.47 -21.90
CA LEU A 370 10.35 1.02 -21.18
C LEU A 370 9.91 1.97 -20.06
N GLN A 371 8.98 2.88 -20.36
CA GLN A 371 8.48 3.81 -19.36
C GLN A 371 7.65 3.10 -18.30
N GLY A 372 6.81 2.14 -18.68
CA GLY A 372 6.05 1.34 -17.73
C GLY A 372 6.93 0.62 -16.73
N PHE A 373 8.10 0.10 -17.15
CA PHE A 373 9.07 -0.50 -16.22
C PHE A 373 9.71 0.51 -15.26
N LEU A 374 9.88 1.76 -15.67
CA LEU A 374 10.35 2.83 -14.76
C LEU A 374 9.24 3.22 -13.78
N ASP A 375 8.01 3.41 -14.27
CA ASP A 375 6.84 3.77 -13.47
C ASP A 375 6.50 2.71 -12.40
N LEU A 376 6.93 1.45 -12.60
CA LEU A 376 6.79 0.42 -11.56
C LEU A 376 7.45 0.82 -10.25
N GLN A 377 8.54 1.61 -10.29
CA GLN A 377 9.13 2.13 -9.06
C GLN A 377 8.11 2.99 -8.32
N ASP A 378 7.51 3.99 -8.96
CA ASP A 378 6.58 4.91 -8.30
C ASP A 378 5.32 4.19 -7.80
N VAL A 379 4.79 3.27 -8.61
CA VAL A 379 3.59 2.49 -8.27
C VAL A 379 3.85 1.49 -7.14
N LEU A 380 5.01 0.84 -7.12
CA LEU A 380 5.33 -0.21 -6.14
C LEU A 380 6.20 0.30 -4.99
N TYR A 381 6.61 1.56 -4.99
CA TYR A 381 7.40 2.15 -3.93
C TYR A 381 6.64 2.03 -2.62
N ASN A 382 5.47 2.65 -2.47
CA ASN A 382 4.73 2.56 -1.20
C ASN A 382 3.52 1.62 -1.30
N PRO A 383 3.57 0.39 -0.75
CA PRO A 383 2.43 -0.52 -0.79
C PRO A 383 1.32 -0.15 0.21
N PHE A 384 1.38 0.99 0.90
CA PHE A 384 0.37 1.44 1.87
C PHE A 384 -0.42 2.66 1.41
N GLY A 385 -0.20 3.11 0.18
CA GLY A 385 -0.88 4.25 -0.41
C GLY A 385 -2.35 3.96 -0.78
N PRO A 386 -2.95 4.89 -1.55
CA PRO A 386 -4.32 4.78 -2.04
C PRO A 386 -4.46 3.89 -3.29
N ASN A 387 -3.37 3.29 -3.80
CA ASN A 387 -3.42 2.60 -5.08
C ASN A 387 -4.19 1.28 -4.97
N VAL A 388 -4.75 0.84 -6.10
CA VAL A 388 -5.50 -0.42 -6.21
C VAL A 388 -4.65 -1.64 -5.84
N ASN A 389 -3.34 -1.56 -6.10
CA ASN A 389 -2.39 -2.65 -5.85
C ASN A 389 -1.80 -2.63 -4.44
N ASP A 390 -2.11 -1.61 -3.64
CA ASP A 390 -1.61 -1.45 -2.29
C ASP A 390 -2.29 -2.41 -1.33
N VAL A 391 -1.67 -2.62 -0.18
CA VAL A 391 -2.14 -3.50 0.89
C VAL A 391 -3.51 -3.05 1.39
N ALA A 392 -4.39 -4.04 1.59
CA ALA A 392 -5.73 -3.83 2.11
C ALA A 392 -5.74 -3.68 3.62
N HIS A 393 -5.05 -2.67 4.14
CA HIS A 393 -4.93 -2.47 5.57
C HIS A 393 -6.31 -2.47 6.25
N GLU A 394 -7.28 -1.76 5.67
CA GLU A 394 -8.62 -1.60 6.24
C GLU A 394 -9.47 -2.88 6.14
N SER A 395 -9.06 -3.85 5.33
CA SER A 395 -9.66 -5.19 5.31
C SER A 395 -8.93 -6.19 6.21
N LEU A 396 -7.63 -6.00 6.43
CA LEU A 396 -6.76 -6.97 7.10
C LEU A 396 -6.56 -6.67 8.59
N ALA A 397 -6.66 -5.41 9.00
CA ALA A 397 -6.50 -4.98 10.39
C ALA A 397 -7.75 -5.19 11.27
N PRO A 398 -9.01 -5.03 10.80
CA PRO A 398 -10.19 -5.16 11.67
C PRO A 398 -10.28 -6.50 12.44
N PRO A 399 -9.92 -7.66 11.88
CA PRO A 399 -9.90 -8.91 12.65
C PRO A 399 -9.03 -8.84 13.92
N ILE A 400 -7.98 -8.02 13.95
CA ILE A 400 -7.15 -7.83 15.14
C ILE A 400 -7.88 -7.00 16.20
N GLY A 401 -8.61 -5.95 15.79
CA GLY A 401 -9.46 -5.18 16.70
C GLY A 401 -10.58 -6.04 17.28
N THR A 402 -11.26 -6.83 16.44
CA THR A 402 -12.26 -7.80 16.89
C THR A 402 -11.64 -8.84 17.82
N LEU A 403 -10.46 -9.37 17.49
CA LEU A 403 -9.76 -10.33 18.34
C LEU A 403 -9.40 -9.72 19.69
N ALA A 404 -8.93 -8.47 19.71
CA ALA A 404 -8.69 -7.72 20.92
C ALA A 404 -9.99 -7.66 21.74
N GLU A 405 -11.05 -7.05 21.21
CA GLU A 405 -12.36 -6.94 21.87
C GLU A 405 -12.86 -8.27 22.47
N HIS A 406 -12.78 -9.37 21.70
CA HIS A 406 -13.22 -10.68 22.18
C HIS A 406 -12.33 -11.18 23.32
N PHE A 407 -11.01 -11.15 23.17
CA PHE A 407 -10.11 -11.58 24.24
C PHE A 407 -10.14 -10.70 25.49
N MET A 408 -10.59 -9.46 25.35
CA MET A 408 -10.84 -8.58 26.50
C MET A 408 -12.08 -9.01 27.28
N ALA A 409 -13.18 -9.31 26.57
CA ALA A 409 -14.46 -9.67 27.17
C ALA A 409 -14.52 -11.13 27.66
N LEU A 410 -13.57 -11.97 27.26
CA LEU A 410 -13.62 -13.38 27.60
C LEU A 410 -13.26 -13.63 29.07
N GLU A 411 -14.22 -14.20 29.80
CA GLU A 411 -13.90 -15.08 30.91
C GLU A 411 -12.92 -16.16 30.41
N PRO A 412 -11.93 -16.58 31.22
CA PRO A 412 -10.87 -17.47 30.78
C PRO A 412 -11.46 -18.72 30.11
N LEU A 413 -11.36 -18.77 28.78
CA LEU A 413 -11.82 -19.88 27.95
C LEU A 413 -11.01 -21.10 28.31
N ARG A 414 -11.50 -21.88 29.27
CA ARG A 414 -11.05 -23.25 29.41
C ARG A 414 -11.72 -24.01 28.27
N PRO A 415 -10.97 -24.74 27.42
CA PRO A 415 -11.62 -25.71 26.56
C PRO A 415 -12.48 -26.62 27.46
N PRO A 416 -13.62 -27.15 26.99
CA PRO A 416 -14.43 -28.06 27.79
C PRO A 416 -13.63 -29.37 28.04
N ILE A 417 -12.81 -29.38 29.10
CA ILE A 417 -11.95 -30.52 29.48
C ILE A 417 -12.81 -31.73 29.86
N ALA A 418 -14.04 -31.51 30.30
CA ALA A 418 -15.01 -32.54 30.67
C ALA A 418 -15.22 -33.61 29.58
N ASN A 419 -14.96 -33.30 28.31
CA ASN A 419 -15.14 -34.24 27.20
C ASN A 419 -13.86 -34.97 26.76
N LEU A 420 -12.70 -34.67 27.35
CA LEU A 420 -11.43 -35.25 26.89
C LEU A 420 -11.16 -36.65 27.47
N GLY A 421 -11.99 -37.17 28.37
CA GLY A 421 -11.85 -38.52 28.92
C GLY A 421 -10.53 -38.77 29.66
N ILE A 422 -9.77 -37.71 29.96
CA ILE A 422 -8.53 -37.80 30.73
C ILE A 422 -8.96 -38.12 32.17
N PRO A 423 -8.59 -39.29 32.72
CA PRO A 423 -8.92 -39.62 34.10
C PRO A 423 -8.28 -38.57 35.00
N LEU A 424 -9.12 -37.73 35.63
CA LEU A 424 -8.67 -36.83 36.68
C LEU A 424 -7.98 -37.70 37.74
N ARG A 425 -6.76 -37.31 38.14
CA ARG A 425 -6.04 -38.01 39.20
C ARG A 425 -6.97 -38.14 40.41
N GLU A 426 -7.05 -39.34 41.00
CA GLU A 426 -8.02 -39.73 42.03
C GLU A 426 -8.03 -38.87 43.32
N GLY A 427 -7.17 -37.84 43.43
CA GLY A 427 -7.19 -36.82 44.49
C GLY A 427 -7.79 -35.46 44.14
N GLU A 428 -8.11 -35.16 42.87
CA GLU A 428 -8.70 -33.87 42.46
C GLU A 428 -10.25 -33.89 42.42
N THR A 429 -10.84 -35.08 42.49
CA THR A 429 -12.30 -35.29 42.42
C THR A 429 -13.03 -34.81 43.68
N GLU A 430 -12.40 -34.80 44.86
CA GLU A 430 -13.03 -34.30 46.09
C GLU A 430 -13.15 -32.77 46.10
N CYS A 431 -12.12 -32.05 45.65
CA CYS A 431 -12.15 -30.58 45.58
C CYS A 431 -13.13 -30.09 44.50
N SER A 432 -13.22 -30.79 43.36
CA SER A 432 -14.16 -30.41 42.30
C SER A 432 -15.62 -30.74 42.65
N LYS A 433 -15.89 -31.79 43.45
CA LYS A 433 -17.24 -32.09 43.96
C LYS A 433 -17.71 -31.06 44.99
N ALA A 434 -16.81 -30.56 45.85
CA ALA A 434 -17.15 -29.54 46.84
C ALA A 434 -17.53 -28.19 46.20
N VAL A 435 -16.85 -27.79 45.11
CA VAL A 435 -17.17 -26.55 44.39
C VAL A 435 -18.51 -26.65 43.67
N LEU A 436 -18.83 -27.80 43.09
CA LEU A 436 -20.13 -28.04 42.42
C LEU A 436 -21.30 -28.11 43.41
N GLN A 437 -21.10 -28.58 44.65
CA GLN A 437 -22.15 -28.60 45.68
C GLN A 437 -22.38 -27.25 46.37
N SER A 438 -21.48 -26.27 46.22
CA SER A 438 -21.62 -24.92 46.78
C SER A 438 -22.19 -23.88 45.81
N ALA A 439 -22.46 -24.29 44.57
CA ALA A 439 -22.96 -23.42 43.50
C ALA A 439 -24.47 -23.60 43.22
N ASP A 440 -25.12 -24.54 43.92
CA ASP A 440 -26.57 -24.58 44.14
C ASP A 440 -26.89 -23.85 45.46
#